data_AF-A0A4Q7Z8L5-F1
#
_entry.id   AF-A0A4Q7Z8L5-F1
#
_cell.length_a   1.000
_cell.length_b   1.000
_cell.length_c   1.000
_cell.angle_alpha   90.00
_cell.angle_beta   90.00
_cell.angle_gamma   90.00
#
_symmetry.space_group_name_H-M   'P 1'
#
loop_
_entity.id
_entity.type
_entity.pdbx_description
1 polymer ?
#
loop_
_entity_poly.entity_id
_entity_poly.type
_entity_poly.pdbx_seq_one_letter_code
_entity_poly.pdbx_strand_id
1 'polypeptide(L)'
;MSPADVAHNWSFGIFVFGVIFICAFMLFIPRLLGGRDWGRAKNEPFESGVVSSGTARMRFSAKFYLVAMFFVIFDVEALFLYAWSVSVRETGWAGFIEVLIFISVLLAGLVYVWKIGALDWSPAQRRKRALRNAAKSET
;
A
#
# COMPACT_ATOMS: atom_id res chain seq x y z
N MET A 1 7.28 -33.21 -18.47
CA MET A 1 6.11 -32.49 -17.91
C MET A 1 4.99 -33.50 -17.81
N SER A 2 4.53 -33.82 -16.60
CA SER A 2 3.45 -34.81 -16.46
C SER A 2 2.16 -34.24 -17.06
N PRO A 3 1.23 -35.07 -17.56
CA PRO A 3 -0.08 -34.60 -18.02
C PRO A 3 -0.84 -33.80 -16.95
N ALA A 4 -0.57 -34.06 -15.66
CA ALA A 4 -1.12 -33.32 -14.53
C ALA A 4 -0.55 -31.89 -14.41
N ASP A 5 0.76 -31.70 -14.64
CA ASP A 5 1.38 -30.37 -14.63
C ASP A 5 0.84 -29.49 -15.76
N VAL A 6 0.62 -30.10 -16.93
CA VAL A 6 0.04 -29.40 -18.10
C VAL A 6 -1.41 -29.00 -17.81
N ALA A 7 -2.21 -29.90 -17.22
CA ALA A 7 -3.58 -29.61 -16.83
C ALA A 7 -3.66 -28.49 -15.78
N HIS A 8 -2.80 -28.50 -14.76
CA HIS A 8 -2.79 -27.47 -13.71
C HIS A 8 -2.47 -26.07 -14.27
N ASN A 9 -1.44 -25.96 -15.10
CA ASN A 9 -1.07 -24.69 -15.74
C ASN A 9 -2.17 -24.17 -16.66
N TRP A 10 -2.84 -25.06 -17.39
CA TRP A 10 -3.95 -24.72 -18.26
C TRP A 10 -5.19 -24.27 -17.48
N SER A 11 -5.51 -24.94 -16.35
CA SER A 11 -6.59 -24.53 -15.45
C SER A 11 -6.35 -23.14 -14.87
N PHE A 12 -5.13 -22.84 -14.44
CA PHE A 12 -4.77 -21.51 -13.96
C PHE A 12 -4.92 -20.44 -15.05
N GLY A 13 -4.44 -20.72 -16.27
CA GLY A 13 -4.57 -19.81 -17.41
C GLY A 13 -6.03 -19.50 -17.76
N ILE A 14 -6.89 -20.53 -17.81
CA ILE A 14 -8.33 -20.36 -18.05
C ILE A 14 -8.97 -19.54 -16.95
N PHE A 15 -8.62 -19.79 -15.69
CA PHE A 15 -9.17 -19.03 -14.56
C PHE A 15 -8.84 -17.54 -14.66
N VAL A 16 -7.57 -17.19 -14.88
CA VAL A 16 -7.12 -15.80 -15.03
C VAL A 16 -7.81 -15.14 -16.22
N PHE A 17 -7.87 -15.83 -17.37
CA PHE A 17 -8.58 -15.32 -18.54
C PHE A 17 -10.07 -15.10 -18.28
N GLY A 18 -10.74 -16.04 -17.59
CA GLY A 18 -12.14 -15.92 -17.21
C GLY A 18 -12.42 -14.70 -16.34
N VAL A 19 -11.57 -14.44 -15.35
CA VAL A 19 -11.68 -13.25 -14.49
C VAL A 19 -11.54 -11.96 -15.31
N ILE A 20 -10.50 -11.87 -16.16
CA ILE A 20 -10.27 -10.70 -17.02
C ILE A 20 -11.45 -10.50 -17.98
N PHE A 21 -11.95 -11.58 -18.56
CA PHE A 21 -13.09 -11.56 -19.48
C PHE A 21 -14.36 -11.03 -18.79
N ILE A 22 -14.68 -11.51 -17.58
CA ILE A 22 -15.83 -11.05 -16.82
C ILE A 22 -15.69 -9.55 -16.49
N CYS A 23 -14.52 -9.10 -16.01
CA CYS A 23 -14.28 -7.69 -15.73
C CYS A 23 -14.44 -6.82 -17.00
N ALA A 24 -13.87 -7.26 -18.13
CA ALA A 24 -13.99 -6.56 -19.40
C ALA A 24 -15.45 -6.51 -19.87
N PHE A 25 -16.19 -7.62 -19.75
CA PHE A 25 -17.60 -7.71 -20.11
C PHE A 25 -18.47 -6.77 -19.27
N MET A 26 -18.23 -6.71 -17.95
CA MET A 26 -18.94 -5.79 -17.04
C MET A 26 -18.67 -4.32 -17.34
N LEU A 27 -17.50 -3.97 -17.89
CA LEU A 27 -17.21 -2.61 -18.36
C LEU A 27 -17.77 -2.35 -19.77
N PHE A 28 -17.80 -3.37 -20.63
CA PHE A 28 -18.22 -3.25 -22.02
C PHE A 28 -19.74 -3.15 -22.18
N ILE A 29 -20.52 -3.96 -21.45
CA ILE A 29 -21.98 -4.00 -21.54
C ILE A 29 -22.61 -2.62 -21.24
N PRO A 30 -22.30 -1.95 -20.12
CA PRO A 30 -22.82 -0.61 -19.84
C PRO A 30 -22.31 0.44 -20.81
N ARG A 31 -21.12 0.24 -21.39
CA ARG A 31 -20.59 1.14 -22.41
C ARG A 31 -21.33 1.02 -23.75
N LEU A 32 -21.90 -0.14 -24.07
CA LEU A 32 -22.70 -0.36 -25.28
C LEU A 32 -24.17 0.03 -25.07
N LEU A 33 -24.75 -0.35 -23.93
CA LEU A 33 -26.17 -0.14 -23.62
C LEU A 33 -26.46 1.21 -22.95
N GLY A 34 -25.46 1.83 -22.32
CA GLY A 34 -25.61 3.09 -21.60
C GLY A 34 -25.66 4.29 -22.54
N GLY A 35 -26.59 5.21 -22.26
CA GLY A 35 -26.68 6.49 -22.95
C GLY A 35 -25.40 7.32 -22.77
N ARG A 36 -24.69 7.58 -23.86
CA ARG A 36 -23.55 8.50 -23.85
C ARG A 36 -24.06 9.92 -23.90
N ASP A 37 -23.77 10.67 -22.85
CA ASP A 37 -24.05 12.10 -22.77
C ASP A 37 -22.72 12.84 -22.57
N TRP A 38 -22.44 13.79 -23.48
CA TRP A 38 -21.17 14.48 -23.63
C TRP A 38 -21.27 15.94 -23.16
N GLY A 39 -22.04 16.20 -22.10
CA GLY A 39 -22.15 17.52 -21.50
C GLY A 39 -20.82 18.02 -20.93
N ARG A 40 -20.44 19.28 -21.21
CA ARG A 40 -19.21 19.92 -20.70
C ARG A 40 -19.11 19.84 -19.17
N ALA A 41 -20.23 20.06 -18.47
CA ALA A 41 -20.31 20.00 -17.01
C ALA A 41 -20.06 18.60 -16.41
N LYS A 42 -20.22 17.50 -17.17
CA LYS A 42 -19.87 16.15 -16.70
C LYS A 42 -18.37 15.86 -16.73
N ASN A 43 -17.62 16.62 -17.53
CA ASN A 43 -16.17 16.47 -17.69
C ASN A 43 -15.37 17.43 -16.81
N GLU A 44 -16.04 18.25 -16.00
CA GLU A 44 -15.41 19.17 -15.06
C GLU A 44 -15.32 18.53 -13.66
N PRO A 45 -14.20 18.68 -12.94
CA PRO A 45 -14.08 18.22 -11.57
C PRO A 45 -15.16 18.84 -10.68
N PHE A 46 -15.78 18.02 -9.83
CA PHE A 46 -16.79 18.51 -8.90
C PHE A 46 -16.14 19.36 -7.80
N GLU A 47 -16.45 20.67 -7.77
CA GLU A 47 -16.03 21.59 -6.71
C GLU A 47 -17.21 22.25 -5.98
N SER A 48 -18.30 21.51 -5.70
CA SER A 48 -19.47 22.05 -4.98
C SER A 48 -20.09 23.32 -5.61
N GLY A 49 -20.02 23.45 -6.93
CA GLY A 49 -20.63 24.56 -7.68
C GLY A 49 -19.69 25.70 -8.05
N VAL A 50 -18.39 25.63 -7.71
CA VAL A 50 -17.39 26.59 -8.20
C VAL A 50 -16.61 26.03 -9.40
N VAL A 51 -16.07 26.91 -10.25
CA VAL A 51 -15.20 26.51 -11.35
C VAL A 51 -13.83 26.13 -10.82
N SER A 52 -13.34 24.95 -11.20
CA SER A 52 -12.04 24.46 -10.76
C SER A 52 -10.94 25.41 -11.19
N SER A 53 -10.39 26.15 -10.23
CA SER A 53 -9.40 27.18 -10.46
C SER A 53 -8.22 26.98 -9.50
N GLY A 54 -7.11 26.51 -10.06
CA GLY A 54 -5.90 26.23 -9.29
C GLY A 54 -4.97 25.25 -9.97
N THR A 55 -3.72 25.21 -9.53
CA THR A 55 -2.76 24.18 -9.95
C THR A 55 -3.01 22.91 -9.14
N ALA A 56 -3.17 21.75 -9.78
CA ALA A 56 -3.35 20.44 -9.14
C ALA A 56 -2.13 19.93 -8.32
N ARG A 57 -1.16 20.79 -8.02
CA ARG A 57 0.06 20.45 -7.29
C ARG A 57 -0.13 20.67 -5.79
N MET A 58 -0.79 19.71 -5.15
CA MET A 58 -0.75 19.59 -3.69
C MET A 58 0.59 19.02 -3.23
N ARG A 59 1.19 19.65 -2.21
CA ARG A 59 2.38 19.11 -1.55
C ARG A 59 1.95 17.93 -0.68
N PHE A 60 2.08 16.72 -1.21
CA PHE A 60 1.92 15.50 -0.41
C PHE A 60 2.98 15.49 0.70
N SER A 61 2.55 15.18 1.92
CA SER A 61 3.47 15.17 3.06
C SER A 61 4.52 14.07 2.91
N ALA A 62 5.77 14.34 3.32
CA ALA A 62 6.86 13.36 3.30
C ALA A 62 6.55 12.07 4.09
N LYS A 63 5.52 12.08 4.95
CA LYS A 63 5.09 10.91 5.73
C LYS A 63 4.62 9.75 4.83
N PHE A 64 3.95 10.04 3.72
CA PHE A 64 3.51 8.99 2.78
C PHE A 64 4.71 8.25 2.16
N TYR A 65 5.79 8.97 1.88
CA TYR A 65 7.02 8.39 1.38
C TYR A 65 7.69 7.47 2.41
N LEU A 66 7.78 7.92 3.67
CA LEU A 66 8.38 7.09 4.74
C LEU A 66 7.63 5.77 4.94
N VAL A 67 6.30 5.80 4.88
CA VAL A 67 5.46 4.61 4.99
C VAL A 67 5.65 3.68 3.79
N ALA A 68 5.67 4.23 2.56
CA ALA A 68 5.89 3.44 1.35
C ALA A 68 7.29 2.80 1.32
N MET A 69 8.33 3.54 1.68
CA MET A 69 9.70 3.03 1.76
C MET A 69 9.82 1.91 2.80
N PHE A 70 9.23 2.09 3.98
CA PHE A 70 9.21 1.07 5.01
C PHE A 70 8.43 -0.18 4.58
N PHE A 71 7.30 0.00 3.88
CA PHE A 71 6.53 -1.11 3.32
C PHE A 71 7.36 -1.96 2.35
N VAL A 72 8.08 -1.32 1.43
CA VAL A 72 8.94 -2.04 0.47
C VAL A 72 10.06 -2.79 1.18
N ILE A 73 10.71 -2.18 2.18
CA ILE A 73 11.73 -2.87 2.97
C ILE A 73 11.10 -4.07 3.68
N PHE A 74 10.02 -3.89 4.42
CA PHE A 74 9.37 -4.96 5.15
C PHE A 74 8.87 -6.11 4.24
N ASP A 75 8.41 -5.79 3.02
CA ASP A 75 7.98 -6.78 2.03
C ASP A 75 9.15 -7.65 1.54
N VAL A 76 10.31 -7.05 1.27
CA VAL A 76 11.54 -7.79 0.95
C VAL A 76 11.98 -8.67 2.11
N GLU A 77 11.85 -8.20 3.34
CA GLU A 77 12.24 -8.97 4.52
C GLU A 77 11.29 -10.14 4.77
N ALA A 78 9.99 -9.98 4.46
CA ALA A 78 9.02 -11.07 4.46
C ALA A 78 9.34 -12.14 3.41
N LEU A 79 9.86 -11.75 2.23
CA LEU A 79 10.33 -12.69 1.22
C LEU A 79 11.49 -13.56 1.76
N PHE A 80 12.44 -12.98 2.50
CA PHE A 80 13.52 -13.75 3.14
C PHE A 80 12.99 -14.74 4.18
N LEU A 81 12.04 -14.30 5.02
CA LEU A 81 11.38 -15.19 5.98
C LEU A 81 10.63 -16.34 5.28
N TYR A 82 9.99 -16.07 4.15
CA TYR A 82 9.32 -17.10 3.37
C TYR A 82 10.31 -18.11 2.78
N ALA A 83 11.42 -17.63 2.19
CA ALA A 83 12.46 -18.51 1.65
C ALA A 83 13.05 -19.44 2.72
N TRP A 84 13.32 -18.90 3.91
CA TRP A 84 13.71 -19.72 5.05
C TRP A 84 12.59 -20.67 5.50
N SER A 85 11.34 -20.19 5.55
CA SER A 85 10.18 -21.00 5.98
C SER A 85 9.96 -22.26 5.16
N VAL A 86 10.38 -22.28 3.89
CA VAL A 86 10.29 -23.46 3.02
C VAL A 86 11.33 -24.53 3.39
N SER A 87 12.44 -24.15 4.03
CA SER A 87 13.61 -25.01 4.33
C SER A 87 13.97 -25.08 5.83
N VAL A 88 12.97 -24.94 6.70
CA VAL A 88 13.16 -24.92 8.18
C VAL A 88 13.73 -26.24 8.69
N ARG A 89 13.35 -27.37 8.06
CA ARG A 89 13.78 -28.70 8.51
C ARG A 89 15.26 -28.95 8.24
N GLU A 90 15.76 -28.38 7.15
CA GLU A 90 17.13 -28.53 6.66
C GLU A 90 18.10 -27.61 7.39
N THR A 91 17.65 -26.40 7.75
CA THR A 91 18.47 -25.39 8.44
C THR A 91 18.55 -25.59 9.96
N GLY A 92 17.57 -26.27 10.57
CA GLY A 92 17.60 -26.66 11.97
C GLY A 92 17.77 -25.48 12.95
N TRP A 93 18.42 -25.72 14.09
CA TRP A 93 18.58 -24.72 15.15
C TRP A 93 19.40 -23.50 14.74
N ALA A 94 20.38 -23.67 13.83
CA ALA A 94 21.20 -22.56 13.35
C ALA A 94 20.35 -21.55 12.56
N GLY A 95 19.54 -22.03 11.61
CA GLY A 95 18.63 -21.15 10.86
C GLY A 95 17.56 -20.51 11.74
N PHE A 96 17.08 -21.21 12.77
CA PHE A 96 16.15 -20.64 13.73
C PHE A 96 16.74 -19.43 14.48
N ILE A 97 17.98 -19.53 14.95
CA ILE A 97 18.66 -18.41 15.63
C ILE A 97 18.87 -17.24 14.67
N GLU A 98 19.28 -17.52 13.43
CA GLU A 98 19.48 -16.51 12.40
C GLU A 98 18.19 -15.72 12.11
N VAL A 99 17.07 -16.42 11.95
CA VAL A 99 15.76 -15.79 11.76
C VAL A 99 15.29 -15.02 12.98
N LEU A 100 15.58 -15.51 14.19
CA LEU A 100 15.22 -14.79 15.41
C LEU A 100 16.00 -13.47 15.54
N ILE A 101 17.29 -13.46 15.18
CA ILE A 101 18.09 -12.24 15.11
C ILE A 101 17.53 -11.30 14.05
N PHE A 102 17.23 -11.82 12.86
CA PHE A 102 16.68 -11.04 11.75
C PHE A 102 15.35 -10.36 12.11
N ILE A 103 14.40 -11.09 12.71
CA ILE A 103 13.13 -10.52 13.19
C ILE A 103 13.38 -9.45 14.27
N SER A 104 14.36 -9.66 15.14
CA SER A 104 14.71 -8.68 16.18
C SER A 104 15.20 -7.36 15.59
N VAL A 105 15.98 -7.40 14.50
CA VAL A 105 16.42 -6.21 13.76
C VAL A 105 15.24 -5.50 13.11
N LEU A 106 14.29 -6.23 12.50
CA LEU A 106 13.07 -5.65 11.93
C LEU A 106 12.23 -4.93 12.98
N LEU A 107 12.04 -5.56 14.14
CA LEU A 107 11.34 -4.97 15.27
C LEU A 107 12.02 -3.69 15.76
N ALA A 108 13.36 -3.68 15.85
CA ALA A 108 14.11 -2.50 16.22
C ALA A 108 13.92 -1.35 15.21
N GLY A 109 13.95 -1.64 13.91
CA GLY A 109 13.67 -0.67 12.85
C GLY A 109 12.25 -0.11 12.93
N LEU A 110 11.25 -0.96 13.16
CA LEU A 110 9.86 -0.54 13.34
C LEU A 110 9.69 0.36 14.57
N VAL A 111 10.28 -0.02 15.70
CA VAL A 111 10.23 0.78 16.94
C VAL A 111 10.90 2.14 16.73
N TYR A 112 12.02 2.21 16.02
CA TYR A 112 12.71 3.46 15.70
C TYR A 112 11.81 4.42 14.91
N VAL A 113 11.20 3.93 13.83
CA VAL A 113 10.28 4.73 12.98
C VAL A 113 9.06 5.18 13.78
N TRP A 114 8.53 4.32 14.65
CA TRP A 114 7.41 4.66 15.53
C TRP A 114 7.77 5.77 16.51
N LYS A 115 8.98 5.72 17.11
CA LYS A 115 9.47 6.76 18.03
C LYS A 115 9.70 8.11 17.35
N ILE A 116 10.06 8.12 16.06
CA ILE A 116 10.21 9.35 15.27
C ILE A 116 8.85 10.01 14.95
N GLY A 117 7.74 9.32 15.19
CA GLY A 117 6.40 9.84 14.87
C GLY A 117 6.13 9.90 13.36
N ALA A 118 6.87 9.12 12.57
CA ALA A 118 6.61 8.99 11.13
C ALA A 118 5.22 8.40 10.86
N LEU A 119 4.69 7.61 11.81
CA LEU A 119 3.34 7.04 11.80
C LEU A 119 2.25 7.95 12.41
N ASP A 120 2.60 9.11 12.99
CA ASP A 120 1.60 9.96 13.63
C ASP A 120 0.84 10.80 12.59
N TRP A 121 -0.41 10.42 12.33
CA TRP A 121 -1.35 11.15 11.46
C TRP A 121 -2.21 12.18 12.17
N SER A 122 -2.06 12.38 13.49
CA SER A 122 -2.98 13.23 14.26
C SER A 122 -2.69 14.74 14.15
N PRO A 123 -3.64 15.56 13.67
CA PRO A 123 -3.54 17.02 13.73
C PRO A 123 -3.60 17.56 15.19
N ALA A 124 -4.13 16.79 16.14
CA ALA A 124 -4.32 17.22 17.53
C ALA A 124 -2.99 17.39 18.29
N GLN A 125 -1.98 16.58 17.98
CA GLN A 125 -0.64 16.74 18.58
C GLN A 125 0.04 18.04 18.11
N ARG A 126 -0.19 18.46 16.85
CA ARG A 126 0.33 19.75 16.33
C ARG A 126 -0.26 20.94 17.07
N ARG A 127 -1.57 20.90 17.35
CA ARG A 127 -2.29 21.92 18.14
C ARG A 127 -1.84 21.93 19.61
N LYS A 128 -1.68 20.77 20.26
CA LYS A 128 -1.13 20.70 21.63
C LYS A 128 0.30 21.26 21.74
N ARG A 129 1.16 21.00 20.74
CA ARG A 129 2.53 21.55 20.70
C ARG A 129 2.53 23.07 20.50
N ALA A 130 1.67 23.57 19.61
CA ALA A 130 1.53 25.01 19.37
C ALA A 130 1.03 25.75 20.62
N LEU A 131 0.00 25.22 21.29
CA LEU A 131 -0.53 25.78 22.54
C LEU A 131 0.52 25.80 23.67
N ARG A 132 1.30 24.72 23.82
CA ARG A 132 2.39 24.67 24.81
C ARG A 132 3.50 25.67 24.53
N ASN A 133 3.83 25.89 23.25
CA ASN A 133 4.85 26.88 22.88
C ASN A 133 4.36 28.32 23.10
N ALA A 134 3.07 28.59 22.86
CA ALA A 134 2.46 29.88 23.15
C ALA A 134 2.42 30.18 24.67
N ALA A 135 2.06 29.19 25.49
CA ALA A 135 2.07 29.33 26.94
C ALA A 135 3.48 29.56 27.53
N LYS A 136 4.53 29.14 26.81
CA LYS A 136 5.94 29.34 27.21
C LYS A 136 6.50 30.71 26.77
N SER A 137 5.82 31.42 25.86
CA SER A 137 6.21 32.78 25.45
C SER A 137 5.58 33.88 26.30
N GLU A 138 4.58 33.56 27.13
CA GLU A 138 3.94 34.49 28.07
C GLU A 138 4.59 34.49 29.47
N THR A 139 5.62 33.68 29.70
CA THR A 139 6.44 33.62 30.94
C THR A 139 7.89 33.92 30.64
#